data_AF-A0A916E4A1-F1
#
_entry.id   AF-A0A916E4A1-F1
#
_cell.length_a   1.000
_cell.length_b   1.000
_cell.length_c   1.000
_cell.angle_alpha   90.00
_cell.angle_beta   90.00
_cell.angle_gamma   90.00
#
_symmetry.space_group_name_H-M   'P 1'
#
loop_
_entity.id
_entity.type
_entity.pdbx_description
1 polymer ?
#
loop_
_entity_poly.entity_id
_entity_poly.type
_entity_poly.pdbx_seq_one_letter_code
_entity_poly.pdbx_strand_id
1 'polypeptide(L)'
;MRFCNSYFNLDQQSILNFYAYIQEITDGHAGLVRHILVTTEDAMNKRIVTNRLTFEDIFKYLNSKSFNSSIYANCRAVPKVSSLSDPQRGICENIYLNEEVEYEDSNDDMVYLVKSGILIFKNNSNLTFAAPLLKRLFFQQNYGFTNSTDTTPTDLHHFIKKIFTAMCNEISGDILRNTLGFGSDGRLLEQTWQKEFYRIGTQVLGRDHFLSCEVGSVFGCEGKIDFYVDKLEWAIELLRDGEDMKEHKARFEPSGEYEEIVKYAKSIAIIDIRSIGRLDTRIEAKKVWGKKEDFIYVSCSKDFDAFKIECLGKETVTISFQD
;
A
#
# COMPACT_ATOMS: atom_id res chain seq x y z
N MET A 1 0.38 25.95 -11.51
CA MET A 1 -0.76 26.88 -11.35
C MET A 1 -1.44 27.27 -12.67
N ARG A 2 -0.77 27.87 -13.67
CA ARG A 2 -1.42 28.28 -14.94
C ARG A 2 -2.12 27.14 -15.68
N PHE A 3 -1.50 25.95 -15.74
CA PHE A 3 -2.12 24.76 -16.32
C PHE A 3 -3.45 24.43 -15.62
N CYS A 4 -3.45 24.27 -14.29
CA CYS A 4 -4.66 23.86 -13.59
C CYS A 4 -5.81 24.88 -13.68
N ASN A 5 -5.49 26.18 -13.65
CA ASN A 5 -6.48 27.23 -13.88
C ASN A 5 -7.11 27.16 -15.28
N SER A 6 -6.35 26.71 -16.28
CA SER A 6 -6.80 26.67 -17.67
C SER A 6 -7.58 25.40 -18.00
N TYR A 7 -7.30 24.29 -17.30
CA TYR A 7 -7.77 22.97 -17.70
C TYR A 7 -8.69 22.27 -16.68
N PHE A 8 -8.61 22.57 -15.38
CA PHE A 8 -9.32 21.76 -14.37
C PHE A 8 -10.54 22.42 -13.70
N ASN A 9 -10.82 23.71 -13.95
CA ASN A 9 -11.91 24.47 -13.31
C ASN A 9 -12.01 24.23 -11.78
N LEU A 10 -10.86 24.21 -11.10
CA LEU A 10 -10.74 23.99 -9.65
C LEU A 10 -10.84 25.30 -8.87
N ASP A 11 -11.20 25.24 -7.59
CA ASP A 11 -10.91 26.35 -6.67
C ASP A 11 -9.43 26.45 -6.30
N GLN A 12 -9.05 27.61 -5.75
CA GLN A 12 -7.65 27.90 -5.42
C GLN A 12 -7.07 26.91 -4.42
N GLN A 13 -7.85 26.47 -3.42
CA GLN A 13 -7.38 25.51 -2.43
C GLN A 13 -7.17 24.14 -3.07
N SER A 14 -8.09 23.69 -3.93
CA SER A 14 -7.97 22.45 -4.67
C SER A 14 -6.75 22.44 -5.60
N ILE A 15 -6.37 23.59 -6.18
CA ILE A 15 -5.14 23.71 -6.99
C ILE A 15 -3.89 23.59 -6.12
N LEU A 16 -3.87 24.22 -4.95
CA LEU A 16 -2.75 24.13 -4.01
C LEU A 16 -2.57 22.70 -3.52
N ASN A 17 -3.67 22.03 -3.14
CA ASN A 17 -3.65 20.63 -2.73
C ASN A 17 -3.15 19.71 -3.85
N PHE A 18 -3.61 19.91 -5.08
CA PHE A 18 -3.13 19.11 -6.21
C PHE A 18 -1.65 19.34 -6.53
N TYR A 19 -1.16 20.58 -6.39
CA TYR A 19 0.25 20.88 -6.56
C TYR A 19 1.10 20.22 -5.46
N ALA A 20 0.70 20.34 -4.19
CA ALA A 20 1.38 19.72 -3.07
C ALA A 20 1.45 18.20 -3.26
N TYR A 21 0.34 17.59 -3.67
CA TYR A 21 0.26 16.17 -4.01
C TYR A 21 1.30 15.77 -5.07
N ILE A 22 1.29 16.45 -6.23
CA ILE A 22 2.21 16.14 -7.32
C ILE A 22 3.66 16.26 -6.84
N GLN A 23 3.99 17.33 -6.10
CA GLN A 23 5.33 17.55 -5.61
C GLN A 23 5.78 16.39 -4.71
N GLU A 24 4.95 16.01 -3.74
CA GLU A 24 5.29 14.98 -2.78
C GLU A 24 5.46 13.59 -3.42
N ILE A 25 4.54 13.19 -4.28
CA ILE A 25 4.58 11.82 -4.83
C ILE A 25 5.54 11.65 -6.00
N THR A 26 5.93 12.74 -6.66
CA THR A 26 6.83 12.68 -7.82
C THR A 26 8.25 13.13 -7.53
N ASP A 27 8.46 13.86 -6.42
CA ASP A 27 9.72 14.55 -6.11
C ASP A 27 10.28 15.36 -7.30
N GLY A 28 9.37 15.92 -8.10
CA GLY A 28 9.71 16.69 -9.30
C GLY A 28 10.09 15.86 -10.53
N HIS A 29 9.95 14.53 -10.51
CA HIS A 29 10.24 13.66 -11.64
C HIS A 29 9.36 14.03 -12.86
N ALA A 30 9.95 14.72 -13.84
CA ALA A 30 9.22 15.38 -14.92
C ALA A 30 8.28 14.46 -15.72
N GLY A 31 8.68 13.21 -15.94
CA GLY A 31 7.86 12.22 -16.62
C GLY A 31 6.58 11.86 -15.86
N LEU A 32 6.64 11.76 -14.52
CA LEU A 32 5.49 11.45 -13.66
C LEU A 32 4.58 12.66 -13.54
N VAL A 33 5.16 13.85 -13.31
CA VAL A 33 4.42 15.12 -13.26
C VAL A 33 3.59 15.31 -14.52
N ARG A 34 4.23 15.16 -15.69
CA ARG A 34 3.55 15.29 -16.99
C ARG A 34 2.43 14.25 -17.13
N HIS A 35 2.69 12.99 -16.75
CA HIS A 35 1.70 11.93 -16.87
C HIS A 35 0.47 12.18 -15.99
N ILE A 36 0.68 12.57 -14.73
CA ILE A 36 -0.40 12.89 -13.79
C ILE A 36 -1.27 14.02 -14.34
N LEU A 37 -0.67 15.13 -14.77
CA LEU A 37 -1.42 16.28 -15.28
C LEU A 37 -2.26 15.91 -16.51
N VAL A 38 -1.66 15.28 -17.52
CA VAL A 38 -2.36 14.93 -18.76
C VAL A 38 -3.46 13.90 -18.53
N THR A 39 -3.18 12.83 -17.79
CA THR A 39 -4.17 11.77 -17.59
C THR A 39 -5.30 12.19 -16.64
N THR A 40 -5.03 13.08 -15.69
CA THR A 40 -6.10 13.67 -14.86
C THR A 40 -6.98 14.56 -15.72
N GLU A 41 -6.41 15.38 -16.61
CA GLU A 41 -7.17 16.23 -17.53
C GLU A 41 -8.10 15.38 -18.40
N ASP A 42 -7.56 14.35 -19.05
CA ASP A 42 -8.32 13.45 -19.91
C ASP A 42 -9.46 12.75 -19.17
N ALA A 43 -9.19 12.21 -17.97
CA ALA A 43 -10.18 11.52 -17.16
C ALA A 43 -11.28 12.45 -16.65
N MET A 44 -10.92 13.70 -16.36
CA MET A 44 -11.82 14.69 -15.79
C MET A 44 -12.55 15.53 -16.84
N ASN A 45 -12.14 15.48 -18.11
CA ASN A 45 -12.65 16.34 -19.18
C ASN A 45 -14.19 16.39 -19.26
N LYS A 46 -14.85 15.24 -19.12
CA LYS A 46 -16.34 15.18 -19.10
C LYS A 46 -16.97 15.84 -17.88
N ARG A 47 -16.31 15.78 -16.71
CA ARG A 47 -16.81 16.35 -15.45
C ARG A 47 -16.54 17.84 -15.35
N ILE A 48 -15.40 18.31 -15.88
CA ILE A 48 -15.00 19.72 -15.98
C ILE A 48 -16.06 20.54 -16.72
N VAL A 49 -16.70 19.95 -17.73
CA VAL A 49 -17.77 20.62 -18.51
C VAL A 49 -19.08 20.77 -17.72
N THR A 50 -19.33 19.90 -16.74
CA THR A 50 -20.64 19.81 -16.05
C THR A 50 -20.66 20.39 -14.64
N ASN A 51 -19.54 20.34 -13.90
CA ASN A 51 -19.47 20.74 -12.49
C ASN A 51 -18.10 21.35 -12.16
N ARG A 52 -18.04 22.11 -11.05
CA ARG A 52 -16.77 22.51 -10.44
C ARG A 52 -16.18 21.28 -9.73
N LEU A 53 -14.97 20.89 -10.12
CA LEU A 53 -14.25 19.79 -9.48
C LEU A 53 -13.66 20.22 -8.14
N THR A 54 -13.53 19.26 -7.23
CA THR A 54 -12.76 19.41 -5.99
C THR A 54 -11.47 18.59 -6.07
N PHE A 55 -10.53 18.85 -5.14
CA PHE A 55 -9.37 17.97 -4.98
C PHE A 55 -9.77 16.53 -4.64
N GLU A 56 -10.87 16.31 -3.93
CA GLU A 56 -11.39 14.97 -3.64
C GLU A 56 -11.71 14.17 -4.91
N ASP A 57 -12.32 14.80 -5.91
CA ASP A 57 -12.60 14.14 -7.20
C ASP A 57 -11.31 13.67 -7.89
N ILE A 58 -10.30 14.54 -7.92
CA ILE A 58 -8.98 14.27 -8.48
C ILE A 58 -8.29 13.15 -7.70
N PHE A 59 -8.31 13.24 -6.38
CA PHE A 59 -7.77 12.25 -5.47
C PHE A 59 -8.35 10.84 -5.75
N LYS A 60 -9.68 10.73 -5.82
CA LYS A 60 -10.35 9.44 -6.04
C LYS A 60 -9.91 8.81 -7.36
N TYR A 61 -9.69 9.63 -8.38
CA TYR A 61 -9.13 9.16 -9.64
C TYR A 61 -7.68 8.70 -9.51
N LEU A 62 -6.80 9.47 -8.85
CA LEU A 62 -5.37 9.17 -8.70
C LEU A 62 -5.09 7.90 -7.86
N ASN A 63 -6.09 7.41 -7.12
CA ASN A 63 -6.03 6.14 -6.37
C ASN A 63 -7.00 5.10 -6.93
N SER A 64 -7.47 5.29 -8.18
CA SER A 64 -8.34 4.33 -8.85
C SER A 64 -7.56 3.36 -9.74
N LYS A 65 -8.21 2.24 -10.05
CA LYS A 65 -7.74 1.31 -11.09
C LYS A 65 -7.45 2.00 -12.42
N SER A 66 -8.25 3.02 -12.78
CA SER A 66 -8.13 3.72 -14.07
C SER A 66 -6.82 4.47 -14.18
N PHE A 67 -6.46 5.23 -13.14
CA PHE A 67 -5.19 5.95 -13.13
C PHE A 67 -4.01 4.98 -13.12
N ASN A 68 -4.04 3.94 -12.29
CA ASN A 68 -2.95 2.97 -12.25
C ASN A 68 -2.76 2.25 -13.60
N SER A 69 -3.86 1.89 -14.25
CA SER A 69 -3.82 1.32 -15.62
C SER A 69 -3.23 2.29 -16.63
N SER A 70 -3.52 3.59 -16.50
CA SER A 70 -2.94 4.62 -17.38
C SER A 70 -1.42 4.70 -17.25
N ILE A 71 -0.88 4.49 -16.04
CA ILE A 71 0.56 4.49 -15.80
C ILE A 71 1.21 3.34 -16.56
N TYR A 72 0.72 2.11 -16.38
CA TYR A 72 1.32 0.92 -17.01
C TYR A 72 1.18 0.89 -18.53
N ALA A 73 0.14 1.53 -19.06
CA ALA A 73 -0.09 1.61 -20.50
C ALA A 73 0.75 2.71 -21.17
N ASN A 74 0.84 3.90 -20.55
CA ASN A 74 1.22 5.13 -21.26
C ASN A 74 2.34 5.93 -20.58
N CYS A 75 2.75 5.61 -19.36
CA CYS A 75 3.80 6.36 -18.67
C CYS A 75 5.19 5.83 -19.00
N ARG A 76 5.92 6.53 -19.88
CA ARG A 76 7.29 6.17 -20.26
C ARG A 76 8.30 6.21 -19.11
N ALA A 77 8.01 6.97 -18.07
CA ALA A 77 8.86 7.09 -16.88
C ALA A 77 8.77 5.88 -15.95
N VAL A 78 7.79 4.99 -16.15
CA VAL A 78 7.56 3.85 -15.28
C VAL A 78 7.88 2.57 -16.07
N PRO A 79 9.02 1.92 -15.79
CA PRO A 79 9.34 0.65 -16.41
C PRO A 79 8.43 -0.44 -15.84
N LYS A 80 8.20 -1.48 -16.66
CA LYS A 80 7.53 -2.69 -16.19
C LYS A 80 8.49 -3.44 -15.28
N VAL A 81 8.06 -3.79 -14.07
CA VAL A 81 8.91 -4.58 -13.16
C VAL A 81 9.29 -5.93 -13.78
N SER A 82 8.40 -6.51 -14.60
CA SER A 82 8.67 -7.74 -15.35
C SER A 82 9.76 -7.62 -16.42
N SER A 83 10.18 -6.41 -16.79
CA SER A 83 11.33 -6.21 -17.71
C SER A 83 12.67 -6.06 -16.99
N LEU A 84 12.68 -5.97 -15.66
CA LEU A 84 13.89 -5.92 -14.86
C LEU A 84 14.47 -7.32 -14.65
N SER A 85 15.80 -7.43 -14.67
CA SER A 85 16.51 -8.67 -14.32
C SER A 85 16.26 -9.05 -12.85
N ASP A 86 16.49 -10.31 -12.47
CA ASP A 86 16.39 -10.73 -11.06
C ASP A 86 17.33 -9.91 -10.15
N PRO A 87 18.60 -9.64 -10.51
CA PRO A 87 19.46 -8.73 -9.74
C PRO A 87 18.90 -7.31 -9.60
N GLN A 88 18.36 -6.72 -10.67
CA GLN A 88 17.78 -5.37 -10.64
C GLN A 88 16.57 -5.29 -9.71
N ARG A 89 15.69 -6.31 -9.77
CA ARG A 89 14.56 -6.43 -8.85
C ARG A 89 15.04 -6.61 -7.41
N GLY A 90 16.08 -7.42 -7.19
CA GLY A 90 16.71 -7.59 -5.88
C GLY A 90 17.26 -6.28 -5.30
N ILE A 91 17.88 -5.42 -6.11
CA ILE A 91 18.34 -4.09 -5.67
C ILE A 91 17.16 -3.20 -5.31
N CYS A 92 16.13 -3.13 -6.15
CA CYS A 92 14.93 -2.34 -5.87
C CYS A 92 14.20 -2.81 -4.60
N GLU A 93 14.15 -4.12 -4.39
CA GLU A 93 13.60 -4.77 -3.20
C GLU A 93 14.41 -4.41 -1.95
N ASN A 94 15.74 -4.43 -2.04
CA ASN A 94 16.63 -4.05 -0.96
C ASN A 94 16.44 -2.58 -0.56
N ILE A 95 16.33 -1.67 -1.54
CA ILE A 95 16.02 -0.26 -1.31
C ILE A 95 14.61 -0.08 -0.73
N TYR A 96 13.63 -0.88 -1.17
CA TYR A 96 12.29 -0.80 -0.60
C TYR A 96 12.31 -1.09 0.91
N LEU A 97 13.06 -2.13 1.31
CA LEU A 97 13.19 -2.60 2.70
C LEU A 97 14.04 -1.67 3.58
N ASN A 98 15.17 -1.20 3.05
CA ASN A 98 16.19 -0.45 3.80
C ASN A 98 16.23 1.05 3.49
N GLU A 99 15.28 1.54 2.69
CA GLU A 99 15.15 2.91 2.16
C GLU A 99 16.24 3.36 1.16
N GLU A 100 17.45 2.84 1.32
CA GLU A 100 18.60 3.14 0.49
C GLU A 100 19.62 1.99 0.48
N VAL A 101 20.53 2.03 -0.48
CA VAL A 101 21.63 1.07 -0.64
C VAL A 101 22.88 1.79 -1.13
N GLU A 102 24.05 1.37 -0.67
CA GLU A 102 25.33 1.91 -1.15
C GLU A 102 25.52 1.61 -2.65
N TYR A 103 25.96 2.61 -3.39
CA TYR A 103 26.19 2.54 -4.83
C TYR A 103 27.55 1.94 -5.13
N GLU A 104 27.57 0.95 -6.02
CA GLU A 104 28.79 0.35 -6.55
C GLU A 104 28.87 0.59 -8.05
N ASP A 105 29.83 1.40 -8.51
CA ASP A 105 29.98 1.71 -9.94
C ASP A 105 30.38 0.48 -10.78
N SER A 106 30.98 -0.53 -10.15
CA SER A 106 31.27 -1.82 -10.77
C SER A 106 30.04 -2.71 -10.96
N ASN A 107 28.88 -2.34 -10.40
CA ASN A 107 27.64 -3.10 -10.51
C ASN A 107 26.79 -2.56 -11.69
N ASP A 108 26.86 -3.26 -12.83
CA ASP A 108 26.16 -2.87 -14.06
C ASP A 108 24.62 -2.73 -13.87
N ASP A 109 24.02 -3.51 -12.96
CA ASP A 109 22.59 -3.43 -12.67
C ASP A 109 22.25 -2.13 -11.91
N MET A 110 23.07 -1.69 -10.96
CA MET A 110 22.91 -0.39 -10.31
C MET A 110 23.08 0.77 -11.30
N VAL A 111 24.12 0.70 -12.14
CA VAL A 111 24.37 1.69 -13.21
C VAL A 111 23.16 1.79 -14.14
N TYR A 112 22.56 0.66 -14.52
CA TYR A 112 21.36 0.62 -15.35
C TYR A 112 20.15 1.28 -14.65
N LEU A 113 19.90 0.94 -13.39
CA LEU A 113 18.77 1.48 -12.62
C LEU A 113 18.87 3.01 -12.43
N VAL A 114 20.09 3.55 -12.30
CA VAL A 114 20.34 4.99 -12.30
C VAL A 114 20.10 5.60 -13.69
N LYS A 115 20.68 5.02 -14.75
CA LYS A 115 20.53 5.53 -16.13
C LYS A 115 19.09 5.50 -16.64
N SER A 116 18.28 4.56 -16.16
CA SER A 116 16.86 4.46 -16.49
C SER A 116 15.98 5.45 -15.73
N GLY A 117 16.52 6.15 -14.72
CA GLY A 117 15.78 7.09 -13.89
C GLY A 117 14.86 6.44 -12.86
N ILE A 118 15.02 5.12 -12.60
CA ILE A 118 14.29 4.42 -11.54
C ILE A 118 14.85 4.82 -10.17
N LEU A 119 16.18 4.88 -10.09
CA LEU A 119 16.92 5.21 -8.88
C LEU A 119 17.72 6.51 -9.06
N ILE A 120 17.93 7.22 -7.96
CA ILE A 120 18.77 8.41 -7.88
C ILE A 120 19.71 8.33 -6.70
N PHE A 121 20.77 9.12 -6.76
CA PHE A 121 21.61 9.41 -5.61
C PHE A 121 20.86 10.27 -4.60
N LYS A 122 20.59 9.75 -3.41
CA LYS A 122 20.06 10.53 -2.28
C LYS A 122 21.16 11.41 -1.66
N ASN A 123 22.38 10.88 -1.69
CA ASN A 123 23.63 11.54 -1.34
C ASN A 123 24.72 11.04 -2.30
N ASN A 124 25.99 11.39 -2.09
CA ASN A 124 27.06 11.01 -3.01
C ASN A 124 27.42 9.51 -3.03
N SER A 125 26.81 8.68 -2.18
CA SER A 125 27.14 7.25 -2.05
C SER A 125 25.93 6.32 -2.09
N ASN A 126 24.72 6.78 -1.82
CA ASN A 126 23.56 5.90 -1.61
C ASN A 126 22.48 6.15 -2.66
N LEU A 127 21.93 5.06 -3.19
CA LEU A 127 20.79 5.04 -4.09
C LEU A 127 19.47 4.94 -3.33
N THR A 128 18.46 5.64 -3.84
CA THR A 128 17.05 5.49 -3.45
C THR A 128 16.15 5.59 -4.68
N PHE A 129 14.84 5.34 -4.54
CA PHE A 129 13.90 5.54 -5.64
C PHE A 129 13.81 7.01 -6.05
N ALA A 130 13.76 7.26 -7.37
CA ALA A 130 13.71 8.62 -7.92
C ALA A 130 12.44 9.41 -7.56
N ALA A 131 11.40 8.72 -7.11
CA ALA A 131 10.16 9.31 -6.63
C ALA A 131 9.41 8.32 -5.72
N PRO A 132 8.68 8.78 -4.69
CA PRO A 132 7.80 7.93 -3.89
C PRO A 132 6.79 7.13 -4.73
N LEU A 133 6.24 7.74 -5.79
CA LEU A 133 5.34 7.04 -6.71
C LEU A 133 6.04 5.88 -7.43
N LEU A 134 7.33 5.96 -7.76
CA LEU A 134 8.06 4.84 -8.36
C LEU A 134 8.25 3.70 -7.36
N LYS A 135 8.57 4.01 -6.10
CA LYS A 135 8.61 3.01 -5.01
C LYS A 135 7.27 2.29 -4.88
N ARG A 136 6.17 3.05 -4.81
CA ARG A 136 4.80 2.50 -4.76
C ARG A 136 4.50 1.61 -5.96
N LEU A 137 4.79 2.07 -7.18
CA LEU A 137 4.51 1.32 -8.41
C LEU A 137 5.38 0.07 -8.55
N PHE A 138 6.62 0.09 -8.02
CA PHE A 138 7.44 -1.10 -7.91
C PHE A 138 6.75 -2.13 -7.02
N PHE A 139 6.37 -1.74 -5.80
CA PHE A 139 5.65 -2.62 -4.86
C PHE A 139 4.39 -3.22 -5.50
N GLN A 140 3.56 -2.37 -6.11
CA GLN A 140 2.29 -2.80 -6.70
C GLN A 140 2.48 -3.81 -7.84
N GLN A 141 3.49 -3.63 -8.68
CA GLN A 141 3.80 -4.56 -9.77
C GLN A 141 4.51 -5.83 -9.30
N ASN A 142 5.33 -5.72 -8.26
CA ASN A 142 6.13 -6.84 -7.73
C ASN A 142 5.28 -7.81 -6.92
N TYR A 143 4.26 -7.31 -6.20
CA TYR A 143 3.42 -8.12 -5.30
C TYR A 143 1.96 -8.21 -5.71
N GLY A 144 1.48 -7.33 -6.59
CA GLY A 144 0.07 -7.31 -6.97
C GLY A 144 -0.32 -8.49 -7.84
N PHE A 145 -1.54 -8.99 -7.65
CA PHE A 145 -2.11 -10.01 -8.50
C PHE A 145 -3.17 -9.41 -9.45
N THR A 146 -3.04 -9.67 -10.75
CA THR A 146 -3.88 -9.01 -11.78
C THR A 146 -5.21 -9.71 -12.04
N ASN A 147 -5.34 -10.98 -11.66
CA ASN A 147 -6.49 -11.81 -12.00
C ASN A 147 -7.38 -12.10 -10.78
N SER A 148 -8.04 -11.07 -10.26
CA SER A 148 -9.14 -11.31 -9.31
C SER A 148 -10.27 -12.05 -10.02
N THR A 149 -10.62 -13.24 -9.54
CA THR A 149 -11.77 -14.04 -10.01
C THR A 149 -12.95 -13.97 -9.07
N ASP A 150 -12.80 -13.25 -7.95
CA ASP A 150 -13.74 -13.31 -6.84
C ASP A 150 -14.79 -12.20 -6.91
N THR A 151 -15.90 -12.46 -6.25
CA THR A 151 -16.95 -11.49 -5.96
C THR A 151 -16.46 -10.43 -4.98
N THR A 152 -16.86 -9.19 -5.20
CA THR A 152 -16.53 -8.09 -4.30
C THR A 152 -17.03 -8.39 -2.87
N PRO A 153 -16.19 -8.20 -1.84
CA PRO A 153 -16.61 -8.38 -0.45
C PRO A 153 -17.77 -7.44 -0.07
N THR A 154 -18.65 -7.93 0.79
CA THR A 154 -19.85 -7.17 1.23
C THR A 154 -19.52 -6.01 2.16
N ASP A 155 -18.47 -6.15 2.96
CA ASP A 155 -18.00 -5.18 3.93
C ASP A 155 -16.51 -5.42 4.26
N LEU A 156 -15.89 -4.48 4.98
CA LEU A 156 -14.46 -4.53 5.30
C LEU A 156 -14.08 -5.77 6.13
N HIS A 157 -14.94 -6.22 7.04
CA HIS A 157 -14.64 -7.40 7.86
C HIS A 157 -14.74 -8.68 7.02
N HIS A 158 -15.72 -8.78 6.12
CA HIS A 158 -15.79 -9.85 5.15
C HIS A 158 -14.54 -9.86 4.24
N PHE A 159 -14.07 -8.70 3.79
CA PHE A 159 -12.83 -8.60 3.01
C PHE A 159 -11.61 -9.14 3.77
N ILE A 160 -11.43 -8.71 5.02
CA ILE A 160 -10.34 -9.18 5.89
C ILE A 160 -10.44 -10.69 6.11
N LYS A 161 -11.64 -11.23 6.36
CA LYS A 161 -11.86 -12.68 6.45
C LYS A 161 -11.45 -13.40 5.17
N LYS A 162 -11.83 -12.88 4.00
CA LYS A 162 -11.43 -13.47 2.70
C LYS A 162 -9.93 -13.45 2.50
N ILE A 163 -9.25 -12.38 2.91
CA ILE A 163 -7.78 -12.29 2.83
C ILE A 163 -7.15 -13.40 3.66
N PHE A 164 -7.46 -13.50 4.96
CA PHE A 164 -6.83 -14.52 5.80
C PHE A 164 -7.27 -15.94 5.45
N THR A 165 -8.47 -16.12 4.89
CA THR A 165 -8.90 -17.43 4.35
C THR A 165 -8.07 -17.80 3.13
N ALA A 166 -7.87 -16.88 2.20
CA ALA A 166 -7.07 -17.11 1.01
C ALA A 166 -5.56 -17.20 1.33
N MET A 167 -5.07 -16.51 2.35
CA MET A 167 -3.69 -16.60 2.85
C MET A 167 -3.42 -17.92 3.59
N CYS A 168 -4.47 -18.61 4.04
CA CYS A 168 -4.35 -19.92 4.67
C CYS A 168 -4.14 -21.01 3.60
N ASN A 169 -2.95 -21.03 2.98
CA ASN A 169 -2.53 -22.03 2.01
C ASN A 169 -1.00 -22.23 2.03
N GLU A 170 -0.54 -23.33 1.43
CA GLU A 170 0.88 -23.70 1.44
C GLU A 170 1.79 -22.65 0.79
N ILE A 171 1.37 -22.02 -0.31
CA ILE A 171 2.17 -20.99 -1.01
C ILE A 171 2.43 -19.80 -0.08
N SER A 172 1.40 -19.35 0.62
CA SER A 172 1.45 -18.19 1.51
C SER A 172 2.24 -18.54 2.77
N GLY A 173 2.03 -19.76 3.31
CA GLY A 173 2.85 -20.30 4.39
C GLY A 173 4.34 -20.35 4.03
N ASP A 174 4.67 -20.84 2.83
CA ASP A 174 6.05 -20.86 2.33
C ASP A 174 6.65 -19.47 2.18
N ILE A 175 5.89 -18.50 1.64
CA ILE A 175 6.33 -17.10 1.54
C ILE A 175 6.65 -16.55 2.94
N LEU A 176 5.73 -16.72 3.89
CA LEU A 176 5.88 -16.20 5.26
C LEU A 176 6.99 -16.90 6.04
N ARG A 177 7.25 -18.19 5.81
CA ARG A 177 8.33 -18.94 6.48
C ARG A 177 9.71 -18.64 5.91
N ASN A 178 9.80 -18.46 4.59
CA ASN A 178 11.08 -18.38 3.86
C ASN A 178 11.46 -16.94 3.44
N THR A 179 10.63 -15.95 3.76
CA THR A 179 10.96 -14.53 3.57
C THR A 179 12.20 -14.12 4.37
N LEU A 180 12.97 -13.17 3.81
CA LEU A 180 14.06 -12.48 4.52
C LEU A 180 13.54 -11.43 5.52
N GLY A 181 12.22 -11.19 5.57
CA GLY A 181 11.61 -10.16 6.39
C GLY A 181 11.38 -10.56 7.85
N PHE A 182 12.38 -11.18 8.49
CA PHE A 182 12.41 -11.39 9.94
C PHE A 182 13.23 -10.28 10.61
N GLY A 183 12.71 -9.73 11.70
CA GLY A 183 13.46 -8.86 12.59
C GLY A 183 14.55 -9.61 13.34
N SER A 184 15.46 -8.87 13.97
CA SER A 184 16.50 -9.42 14.86
C SER A 184 15.92 -10.19 16.06
N ASP A 185 14.65 -9.93 16.38
CA ASP A 185 13.84 -10.60 17.39
C ASP A 185 13.23 -11.93 16.92
N GLY A 186 13.48 -12.35 15.66
CA GLY A 186 12.95 -13.58 15.09
C GLY A 186 11.45 -13.55 14.77
N ARG A 187 10.85 -12.35 14.69
CA ARG A 187 9.45 -12.13 14.32
C ARG A 187 9.35 -11.56 12.92
N LEU A 188 8.24 -11.80 12.22
CA LEU A 188 8.01 -11.18 10.92
C LEU A 188 7.90 -9.66 11.07
N LEU A 189 8.60 -8.94 10.19
CA LEU A 189 8.46 -7.49 10.07
C LEU A 189 7.06 -7.16 9.54
N GLU A 190 6.55 -5.99 9.94
CA GLU A 190 5.24 -5.49 9.49
C GLU A 190 5.17 -5.40 7.96
N GLN A 191 6.26 -4.98 7.32
CA GLN A 191 6.36 -4.94 5.86
C GLN A 191 6.16 -6.30 5.18
N THR A 192 6.52 -7.40 5.83
CA THR A 192 6.25 -8.74 5.30
C THR A 192 4.75 -9.02 5.28
N TRP A 193 4.05 -8.65 6.35
CA TRP A 193 2.61 -8.77 6.42
C TRP A 193 1.93 -7.87 5.39
N GLN A 194 2.39 -6.64 5.20
CA GLN A 194 1.87 -5.72 4.18
C GLN A 194 2.00 -6.30 2.77
N LYS A 195 3.16 -6.88 2.41
CA LYS A 195 3.38 -7.51 1.10
C LYS A 195 2.39 -8.64 0.84
N GLU A 196 2.24 -9.52 1.81
CA GLU A 196 1.38 -10.70 1.66
C GLU A 196 -0.12 -10.34 1.71
N PHE A 197 -0.48 -9.39 2.57
CA PHE A 197 -1.82 -8.81 2.62
C PHE A 197 -2.18 -8.15 1.28
N TYR A 198 -1.25 -7.42 0.66
CA TYR A 198 -1.47 -6.80 -0.64
C TYR A 198 -1.62 -7.84 -1.76
N ARG A 199 -0.75 -8.85 -1.79
CA ARG A 199 -0.77 -9.93 -2.80
C ARG A 199 -2.11 -10.67 -2.78
N ILE A 200 -2.54 -11.10 -1.59
CA ILE A 200 -3.82 -11.80 -1.43
C ILE A 200 -5.01 -10.85 -1.56
N GLY A 201 -4.91 -9.64 -1.01
CA GLY A 201 -5.96 -8.62 -1.06
C GLY A 201 -6.35 -8.27 -2.49
N THR A 202 -5.36 -8.03 -3.37
CA THR A 202 -5.62 -7.77 -4.79
C THR A 202 -6.25 -8.96 -5.53
N GLN A 203 -6.01 -10.19 -5.07
CA GLN A 203 -6.65 -11.39 -5.61
C GLN A 203 -8.14 -11.51 -5.21
N VAL A 204 -8.51 -11.17 -3.97
CA VAL A 204 -9.86 -11.44 -3.41
C VAL A 204 -10.80 -10.22 -3.37
N LEU A 205 -10.32 -9.03 -3.70
CA LEU A 205 -11.08 -7.77 -3.64
C LEU A 205 -12.17 -7.66 -4.74
N GLY A 206 -12.02 -8.39 -5.84
CA GLY A 206 -12.90 -8.33 -7.01
C GLY A 206 -12.41 -7.33 -8.07
N ARG A 207 -12.87 -7.53 -9.31
CA ARG A 207 -12.30 -6.85 -10.51
C ARG A 207 -12.58 -5.35 -10.58
N ASP A 208 -13.66 -4.90 -9.96
CA ASP A 208 -14.14 -3.52 -10.09
C ASP A 208 -13.53 -2.55 -9.08
N HIS A 209 -12.66 -3.05 -8.21
CA HIS A 209 -12.09 -2.33 -7.08
C HIS A 209 -10.56 -2.42 -7.11
N PHE A 210 -9.90 -1.50 -6.42
CA PHE A 210 -8.46 -1.35 -6.39
C PHE A 210 -7.98 -1.15 -4.96
N LEU A 211 -7.01 -1.96 -4.56
CA LEU A 211 -6.27 -1.82 -3.30
C LEU A 211 -5.06 -0.93 -3.59
N SER A 212 -5.07 0.30 -3.09
CA SER A 212 -3.91 1.19 -3.10
C SER A 212 -3.05 0.94 -1.86
N CYS A 213 -1.72 1.05 -1.98
CA CYS A 213 -0.79 0.98 -0.86
C CYS A 213 -0.09 2.33 -0.62
N GLU A 214 0.47 2.51 0.58
CA GLU A 214 1.24 3.69 0.99
C GLU A 214 0.48 5.01 0.73
N VAL A 215 -0.75 5.13 1.24
CA VAL A 215 -1.64 6.27 0.96
C VAL A 215 -1.55 7.28 2.11
N GLY A 216 -0.78 8.35 1.95
CA GLY A 216 -0.59 9.36 3.02
C GLY A 216 -0.57 10.79 2.53
N SER A 217 0.55 11.15 1.89
CA SER A 217 0.78 12.32 1.01
C SER A 217 -0.46 12.85 0.31
N VAL A 218 -1.24 11.87 -0.09
CA VAL A 218 -2.39 11.87 -0.96
C VAL A 218 -3.56 12.66 -0.37
N PHE A 219 -3.67 12.77 0.96
CA PHE A 219 -4.69 13.57 1.65
C PHE A 219 -4.14 14.83 2.33
N GLY A 220 -2.85 15.15 2.15
CA GLY A 220 -2.16 16.16 2.97
C GLY A 220 -1.83 15.66 4.38
N CYS A 221 -1.86 14.34 4.57
CA CYS A 221 -1.45 13.67 5.78
C CYS A 221 0.08 13.55 5.82
N GLU A 222 0.69 13.77 6.99
CA GLU A 222 2.12 13.52 7.20
C GLU A 222 2.43 12.01 7.18
N GLY A 223 1.50 11.19 7.67
CA GLY A 223 1.62 9.73 7.69
C GLY A 223 1.07 9.06 6.44
N LYS A 224 1.53 7.82 6.16
CA LYS A 224 1.01 6.94 5.10
C LYS A 224 0.23 5.79 5.73
N ILE A 225 -1.04 5.63 5.37
CA ILE A 225 -1.79 4.42 5.73
C ILE A 225 -1.36 3.28 4.83
N ASP A 226 -1.34 2.07 5.38
CA ASP A 226 -0.91 0.87 4.65
C ASP A 226 -1.73 0.63 3.39
N PHE A 227 -3.07 0.62 3.50
CA PHE A 227 -3.95 0.40 2.35
C PHE A 227 -5.22 1.24 2.33
N TYR A 228 -5.67 1.53 1.11
CA TYR A 228 -6.96 2.16 0.82
C TYR A 228 -7.69 1.44 -0.32
N VAL A 229 -8.97 1.15 -0.15
CA VAL A 229 -9.80 0.48 -1.16
C VAL A 229 -10.67 1.49 -1.89
N ASP A 230 -10.46 1.64 -3.21
CA ASP A 230 -11.23 2.59 -4.02
C ASP A 230 -12.73 2.22 -4.07
N LYS A 231 -13.59 3.24 -4.24
CA LYS A 231 -15.07 3.18 -4.30
C LYS A 231 -15.78 2.69 -3.03
N LEU A 232 -15.22 1.73 -2.32
CA LEU A 232 -15.67 1.25 -1.01
C LEU A 232 -15.18 2.17 0.10
N GLU A 233 -14.11 2.91 -0.15
CA GLU A 233 -13.55 3.93 0.73
C GLU A 233 -13.16 3.32 2.09
N TRP A 234 -12.49 2.17 2.06
CA TRP A 234 -11.98 1.50 3.25
C TRP A 234 -10.53 1.87 3.50
N ALA A 235 -10.21 2.20 4.74
CA ALA A 235 -8.87 2.52 5.22
C ALA A 235 -8.38 1.39 6.12
N ILE A 236 -7.20 0.84 5.84
CA ILE A 236 -6.66 -0.34 6.52
C ILE A 236 -5.24 -0.05 6.96
N GLU A 237 -4.99 -0.18 8.25
CA GLU A 237 -3.67 -0.11 8.88
C GLU A 237 -3.31 -1.49 9.42
N LEU A 238 -2.09 -1.96 9.16
CA LEU A 238 -1.56 -3.16 9.79
C LEU A 238 -0.58 -2.78 10.91
N LEU A 239 -0.53 -3.63 11.91
CA LEU A 239 0.53 -3.64 12.91
C LEU A 239 0.82 -5.09 13.30
N ARG A 240 1.92 -5.30 14.00
CA ARG A 240 2.32 -6.63 14.46
C ARG A 240 2.40 -6.72 15.98
N ASP A 241 1.95 -7.87 16.51
CA ASP A 241 2.20 -8.31 17.88
C ASP A 241 1.84 -7.32 19.01
N GLY A 242 0.88 -6.42 18.76
CA GLY A 242 0.51 -5.35 19.66
C GLY A 242 1.58 -4.27 19.86
N GLU A 243 2.55 -4.15 18.95
CA GLU A 243 3.51 -3.04 18.94
C GLU A 243 2.78 -1.72 18.65
N ASP A 244 3.09 -0.70 19.44
CA ASP A 244 2.65 0.69 19.27
C ASP A 244 1.15 0.91 18.98
N MET A 245 0.28 -0.01 19.45
CA MET A 245 -1.17 0.07 19.22
C MET A 245 -1.79 1.43 19.55
N LYS A 246 -1.28 2.09 20.60
CA LYS A 246 -1.76 3.42 20.99
C LYS A 246 -1.41 4.48 19.95
N GLU A 247 -0.21 4.39 19.39
CA GLU A 247 0.27 5.31 18.36
C GLU A 247 -0.52 5.11 17.06
N HIS A 248 -0.64 3.87 16.58
CA HIS A 248 -1.44 3.58 15.38
C HIS A 248 -2.89 4.05 15.53
N LYS A 249 -3.52 3.84 16.69
CA LYS A 249 -4.87 4.36 16.95
C LYS A 249 -4.90 5.88 16.95
N ALA A 250 -3.93 6.54 17.57
CA ALA A 250 -3.86 8.00 17.64
C ALA A 250 -3.74 8.65 16.25
N ARG A 251 -3.14 7.97 15.26
CA ARG A 251 -3.11 8.47 13.88
C ARG A 251 -4.50 8.70 13.29
N PHE A 252 -5.51 7.94 13.70
CA PHE A 252 -6.90 8.08 13.25
C PHE A 252 -7.76 9.05 14.07
N GLU A 253 -7.24 9.57 15.19
CA GLU A 253 -7.97 10.51 16.03
C GLU A 253 -7.96 11.93 15.44
N PRO A 254 -8.82 12.86 15.90
CA PRO A 254 -8.76 14.27 15.48
C PRO A 254 -7.36 14.85 15.69
N SER A 255 -6.84 15.58 14.68
CA SER A 255 -5.45 16.08 14.64
C SER A 255 -4.36 14.99 14.58
N GLY A 256 -4.75 13.73 14.35
CA GLY A 256 -3.84 12.64 14.03
C GLY A 256 -3.37 12.69 12.58
N GLU A 257 -2.31 11.94 12.28
CA GLU A 257 -1.69 11.89 10.95
C GLU A 257 -2.67 11.53 9.83
N TYR A 258 -3.71 10.74 10.11
CA TYR A 258 -4.71 10.29 9.14
C TYR A 258 -6.03 11.06 9.21
N GLU A 259 -6.08 12.24 9.86
CA GLU A 259 -7.31 13.03 10.01
C GLU A 259 -8.05 13.22 8.67
N GLU A 260 -7.32 13.55 7.61
CA GLU A 260 -7.93 13.77 6.30
C GLU A 260 -8.42 12.45 5.66
N ILE A 261 -7.70 11.33 5.80
CA ILE A 261 -8.17 10.01 5.33
C ILE A 261 -9.50 9.65 5.99
N VAL A 262 -9.61 9.90 7.30
CA VAL A 262 -10.80 9.58 8.11
C VAL A 262 -12.05 10.31 7.60
N LYS A 263 -11.91 11.52 7.04
CA LYS A 263 -13.03 12.29 6.47
C LYS A 263 -13.70 11.57 5.29
N TYR A 264 -12.94 10.79 4.53
CA TYR A 264 -13.42 10.10 3.33
C TYR A 264 -13.63 8.61 3.54
N ALA A 265 -13.06 8.02 4.58
CA ALA A 265 -13.18 6.60 4.87
C ALA A 265 -14.60 6.26 5.37
N LYS A 266 -15.28 5.34 4.69
CA LYS A 266 -16.56 4.76 5.17
C LYS A 266 -16.38 3.72 6.26
N SER A 267 -15.21 3.08 6.30
CA SER A 267 -14.86 2.09 7.30
C SER A 267 -13.35 2.08 7.50
N ILE A 268 -12.93 1.91 8.75
CA ILE A 268 -11.53 1.82 9.15
C ILE A 268 -11.30 0.44 9.78
N ALA A 269 -10.14 -0.15 9.55
CA ALA A 269 -9.68 -1.32 10.26
C ALA A 269 -8.22 -1.15 10.67
N ILE A 270 -7.95 -1.32 11.97
CA ILE A 270 -6.59 -1.44 12.50
C ILE A 270 -6.36 -2.93 12.82
N ILE A 271 -5.54 -3.60 12.01
CA ILE A 271 -5.36 -5.05 12.07
C ILE A 271 -4.07 -5.39 12.80
N ASP A 272 -4.20 -5.94 14.01
CA ASP A 272 -3.08 -6.41 14.81
C ASP A 272 -2.83 -7.90 14.53
N ILE A 273 -1.80 -8.17 13.71
CA ILE A 273 -1.40 -9.52 13.34
C ILE A 273 -0.40 -10.04 14.37
N ARG A 274 -0.80 -11.09 15.08
CA ARG A 274 -0.07 -11.68 16.20
C ARG A 274 0.51 -13.02 15.81
N SER A 275 1.83 -13.05 15.71
CA SER A 275 2.60 -14.23 15.35
C SER A 275 3.24 -14.88 16.56
N ILE A 276 3.57 -16.16 16.43
CA ILE A 276 4.44 -16.85 17.37
C ILE A 276 5.88 -16.57 16.90
N GLY A 277 6.67 -15.89 17.72
CA GLY A 277 8.08 -15.66 17.40
C GLY A 277 8.88 -16.97 17.43
N ARG A 278 9.98 -17.07 16.67
CA ARG A 278 10.87 -18.26 16.71
C ARG A 278 11.44 -18.54 18.11
N LEU A 279 11.54 -17.50 18.93
CA LEU A 279 12.05 -17.55 20.31
C LEU A 279 10.93 -17.76 21.35
N ASP A 280 9.65 -17.70 20.93
CA ASP A 280 8.54 -17.91 21.84
C ASP A 280 8.35 -19.42 22.04
N THR A 281 8.61 -19.89 23.25
CA THR A 281 8.43 -21.30 23.63
C THR A 281 6.95 -21.66 23.86
N ARG A 282 6.05 -20.67 23.75
CA ARG A 282 4.60 -20.87 23.85
C ARG A 282 4.04 -21.18 22.47
N ILE A 283 3.33 -22.30 22.37
CA ILE A 283 2.68 -22.78 21.14
C ILE A 283 1.41 -21.95 20.80
N GLU A 284 0.99 -21.05 21.70
CA GLU A 284 -0.19 -20.22 21.52
C GLU A 284 0.17 -18.79 21.09
N ALA A 285 -0.45 -18.29 20.02
CA ALA A 285 -0.40 -16.89 19.63
C ALA A 285 -0.70 -15.95 20.81
N LYS A 286 -0.03 -14.77 20.85
CA LYS A 286 -0.16 -13.80 21.96
C LYS A 286 -1.63 -13.47 22.25
N LYS A 287 -2.12 -13.93 23.41
CA LYS A 287 -3.52 -13.73 23.83
C LYS A 287 -3.93 -12.26 23.79
N VAL A 288 -5.09 -12.00 23.19
CA VAL A 288 -5.74 -10.70 23.17
C VAL A 288 -6.48 -10.50 24.49
N TRP A 289 -6.00 -9.58 25.32
CA TRP A 289 -6.67 -9.20 26.58
C TRP A 289 -7.44 -7.91 26.36
N GLY A 290 -8.77 -7.98 26.38
CA GLY A 290 -9.65 -6.82 26.19
C GLY A 290 -9.66 -6.31 24.74
N LYS A 291 -10.66 -6.73 23.96
CA LYS A 291 -10.85 -6.28 22.57
C LYS A 291 -11.19 -4.78 22.58
N LYS A 292 -10.44 -3.99 21.81
CA LYS A 292 -10.69 -2.56 21.63
C LYS A 292 -11.60 -2.30 20.44
N GLU A 293 -12.30 -1.18 20.48
CA GLU A 293 -13.02 -0.62 19.32
C GLU A 293 -12.02 -0.32 18.19
N ASP A 294 -12.46 -0.45 16.93
CA ASP A 294 -11.66 -0.29 15.69
C ASP A 294 -10.53 -1.29 15.43
N PHE A 295 -10.17 -2.12 16.42
CA PHE A 295 -9.16 -3.16 16.26
C PHE A 295 -9.75 -4.50 15.79
N ILE A 296 -9.03 -5.12 14.86
CA ILE A 296 -9.22 -6.50 14.44
C ILE A 296 -7.94 -7.26 14.80
N TYR A 297 -8.07 -8.27 15.65
CA TYR A 297 -6.94 -9.07 16.08
C TYR A 297 -6.87 -10.34 15.25
N VAL A 298 -5.71 -10.62 14.67
CA VAL A 298 -5.50 -11.83 13.87
C VAL A 298 -4.36 -12.62 14.46
N SER A 299 -4.67 -13.73 15.11
CA SER A 299 -3.66 -14.65 15.64
C SER A 299 -3.34 -15.70 14.58
N CYS A 300 -2.07 -15.96 14.29
CA CYS A 300 -1.66 -17.02 13.37
C CYS A 300 -0.91 -18.16 14.07
N SER A 301 -1.04 -19.37 13.52
CA SER A 301 -0.23 -20.52 13.92
C SER A 301 1.23 -20.33 13.49
N LYS A 302 2.12 -21.16 14.07
CA LYS A 302 3.56 -21.12 13.76
C LYS A 302 3.85 -21.35 12.28
N ASP A 303 3.08 -22.23 11.64
CA ASP A 303 3.28 -22.61 10.24
C ASP A 303 2.44 -21.78 9.27
N PHE A 304 1.68 -20.79 9.79
CA PHE A 304 0.78 -19.91 9.04
C PHE A 304 -0.33 -20.64 8.28
N ASP A 305 -0.66 -21.85 8.73
CA ASP A 305 -1.71 -22.74 8.23
C ASP A 305 -3.03 -22.60 9.00
N ALA A 306 -3.10 -21.72 9.99
CA ALA A 306 -4.32 -21.40 10.70
C ALA A 306 -4.31 -19.95 11.21
N PHE A 307 -5.48 -19.32 11.15
CA PHE A 307 -5.72 -17.96 11.61
C PHE A 307 -6.95 -17.90 12.50
N LYS A 308 -6.91 -17.05 13.52
CA LYS A 308 -8.05 -16.73 14.37
C LYS A 308 -8.28 -15.23 14.35
N ILE A 309 -9.43 -14.81 13.84
CA ILE A 309 -9.84 -13.41 13.75
C ILE A 309 -10.79 -13.09 14.89
N GLU A 310 -10.47 -12.06 15.65
CA GLU A 310 -11.27 -11.56 16.76
C GLU A 310 -11.50 -10.06 16.63
N CYS A 311 -12.75 -9.64 16.77
CA CYS A 311 -13.15 -8.23 16.79
C CYS A 311 -14.18 -8.00 17.90
N LEU A 312 -14.27 -6.78 18.42
CA LEU A 312 -15.28 -6.42 19.40
C LEU A 312 -16.68 -6.49 18.76
N GLY A 313 -17.63 -7.14 19.42
CA GLY A 313 -19.02 -7.24 18.95
C GLY A 313 -19.25 -8.16 17.74
N LYS A 314 -18.24 -8.91 17.28
CA LYS A 314 -18.36 -9.92 16.21
C LYS A 314 -17.98 -11.30 16.70
N GLU A 315 -18.56 -12.33 16.09
CA GLU A 315 -18.19 -13.72 16.35
C GLU A 315 -16.72 -13.97 15.99
N THR A 316 -16.05 -14.77 16.82
CA THR A 316 -14.70 -15.23 16.54
C THR A 316 -14.70 -16.15 15.33
N VAL A 317 -13.80 -15.89 14.38
CA VAL A 317 -13.64 -16.72 13.19
C VAL A 317 -12.34 -17.51 13.30
N THR A 318 -12.41 -18.83 13.17
CA THR A 318 -11.24 -19.70 13.04
C THR A 318 -11.14 -20.18 11.61
N ILE A 319 -9.95 -20.06 11.05
CA ILE A 319 -9.58 -20.47 9.70
C ILE A 319 -8.44 -21.47 9.86
N SER A 320 -8.52 -22.60 9.17
CA SER A 320 -7.46 -23.60 9.14
C SER A 320 -7.35 -24.13 7.72
N PHE A 321 -6.12 -24.45 7.30
CA PHE A 321 -5.88 -25.11 6.03
C PHE A 321 -6.65 -26.44 6.02
N GLN A 322 -7.33 -26.70 4.92
CA GLN A 322 -8.00 -27.97 4.66
C GLN A 322 -7.35 -28.55 3.41
N ASP A 323 -6.81 -29.75 3.53
CA ASP A 323 -6.11 -30.48 2.46
C ASP A 323 -6.95 -30.66 1.19
#